data_AF-A0A4R8F4J0-F1
#
_entry.id   AF-A0A4R8F4J0-F1
#
_cell.length_a   1.000
_cell.length_b   1.000
_cell.length_c   1.000
_cell.angle_alpha   90.00
_cell.angle_beta   90.00
_cell.angle_gamma   90.00
#
_symmetry.space_group_name_H-M   'P 1'
#
loop_
_entity.id
_entity.type
_entity.pdbx_description
1 polymer ?
#
loop_
_entity_poly.entity_id
_entity_poly.type
_entity_poly.pdbx_seq_one_letter_code
_entity_poly.pdbx_strand_id
1 'polypeptide(L)'
;MLQPVQLFKLLADETRSTIVMLLRESGELCVCDICAVTAESQPKISRHMALLREAELVADRREGKWVHYRLSPHMPAWAATIIESAWNSERDNIQKKLSAASLSSC
;
A
#
# COMPACT_ATOMS: atom_id res chain seq x y z
N MET A 1 -1.28 -18.50 -7.32
CA MET A 1 -2.62 -17.99 -6.98
C MET A 1 -2.67 -17.71 -5.49
N LEU A 2 -2.90 -16.45 -5.11
CA LEU A 2 -2.96 -15.99 -3.73
C LEU A 2 -3.99 -16.77 -2.91
N GLN A 3 -3.59 -17.31 -1.75
CA GLN A 3 -4.47 -17.99 -0.81
C GLN A 3 -4.89 -17.05 0.35
N PRO A 4 -6.08 -17.24 0.96
CA PRO A 4 -6.54 -16.40 2.08
C PRO A 4 -5.53 -16.30 3.22
N VAL A 5 -4.92 -17.41 3.63
CA VAL A 5 -3.90 -17.43 4.69
C VAL A 5 -2.69 -16.56 4.33
N GLN A 6 -2.29 -16.51 3.05
CA GLN A 6 -1.18 -15.67 2.61
C GLN A 6 -1.57 -14.18 2.68
N LEU A 7 -2.77 -13.82 2.22
CA LEU A 7 -3.29 -12.46 2.34
C LEU A 7 -3.29 -12.01 3.80
N PHE A 8 -3.89 -12.81 4.70
CA PHE A 8 -3.98 -12.44 6.10
C PHE A 8 -2.61 -12.34 6.78
N LYS A 9 -1.65 -13.22 6.45
CA LYS A 9 -0.26 -13.10 6.94
C LYS A 9 0.44 -11.83 6.46
N LEU A 10 0.15 -11.37 5.24
CA LEU A 10 0.69 -10.12 4.71
C LEU A 10 0.04 -8.90 5.37
N LEU A 11 -1.28 -8.93 5.57
CA LEU A 11 -2.01 -7.81 6.17
C LEU A 11 -1.91 -7.75 7.71
N ALA A 12 -1.54 -8.84 8.39
CA ALA A 12 -1.30 -8.87 9.84
C ALA A 12 0.03 -8.20 10.26
N ASP A 13 0.37 -7.08 9.62
CA ASP A 13 1.49 -6.19 9.92
C ASP A 13 1.00 -4.76 9.74
N GLU A 14 1.21 -3.92 10.75
CA GLU A 14 0.64 -2.57 10.81
C GLU A 14 1.10 -1.68 9.65
N THR A 15 2.40 -1.75 9.32
CA THR A 15 2.98 -0.97 8.22
C THR A 15 2.42 -1.43 6.87
N ARG A 16 2.37 -2.75 6.59
CA ARG A 16 1.80 -3.27 5.33
C ARG A 16 0.32 -2.97 5.19
N SER A 17 -0.46 -3.14 6.24
CA SER A 17 -1.88 -2.78 6.22
C SER A 17 -2.05 -1.30 5.92
N THR A 18 -1.30 -0.43 6.61
CA THR A 18 -1.33 1.01 6.35
C THR A 18 -0.97 1.33 4.90
N ILE A 19 0.10 0.74 4.35
CA ILE A 19 0.50 0.89 2.94
C ILE A 19 -0.66 0.53 1.99
N VAL A 20 -1.28 -0.63 2.19
CA VAL A 20 -2.37 -1.10 1.32
C VAL A 20 -3.57 -0.14 1.38
N MET A 21 -3.92 0.36 2.57
CA MET A 21 -5.01 1.33 2.72
C MET A 21 -4.68 2.68 2.07
N LEU A 22 -3.42 3.15 2.19
CA LEU A 22 -2.96 4.37 1.53
C LEU A 22 -3.02 4.26 0.01
N LEU A 23 -2.56 3.13 -0.54
CA LEU A 23 -2.65 2.86 -1.98
C LEU A 23 -4.09 2.73 -2.44
N ARG A 24 -4.99 2.20 -1.60
CA ARG A 24 -6.41 2.13 -1.92
C ARG A 24 -7.05 3.52 -2.00
N GLU A 25 -6.73 4.42 -1.07
CA GLU A 25 -7.25 5.79 -1.02
C GLU A 25 -6.68 6.65 -2.15
N SER A 26 -5.35 6.66 -2.32
CA SER A 26 -4.67 7.56 -3.25
C SER A 26 -4.58 7.03 -4.69
N GLY A 27 -4.84 5.73 -4.90
CA GLY A 27 -4.70 5.06 -6.18
C GLY A 27 -3.24 4.72 -6.53
N GLU A 28 -2.35 5.70 -6.49
CA GLU A 28 -0.91 5.53 -6.72
C GLU A 28 -0.11 6.49 -5.82
N LEU A 29 1.02 6.04 -5.27
CA LEU A 29 1.91 6.86 -4.43
C LEU A 29 3.39 6.59 -4.72
N CYS A 30 4.22 7.62 -4.62
CA CYS A 30 5.68 7.47 -4.63
C CYS A 30 6.14 6.79 -3.33
N VAL A 31 7.23 6.03 -3.40
CA VAL A 31 7.87 5.44 -2.20
C VAL A 31 8.22 6.50 -1.14
N CYS A 32 8.58 7.71 -1.56
CA CYS A 32 8.91 8.82 -0.66
C CYS A 32 7.68 9.29 0.13
N ASP A 33 6.52 9.40 -0.52
CA ASP A 33 5.27 9.78 0.13
C ASP A 33 4.83 8.70 1.11
N ILE A 34 4.99 7.43 0.74
CA ILE A 34 4.66 6.31 1.64
C ILE A 34 5.55 6.37 2.89
N CYS A 35 6.86 6.58 2.73
CA CYS A 35 7.76 6.78 3.87
C CYS A 35 7.35 7.97 4.75
N ALA A 36 6.94 9.08 4.14
CA ALA A 36 6.51 10.27 4.86
C ALA A 36 5.24 10.01 5.68
N VAL A 37 4.22 9.36 5.09
CA VAL A 37 2.94 9.08 5.77
C VAL A 37 3.10 8.03 6.86
N THR A 38 3.93 6.99 6.64
CA THR A 38 4.13 5.92 7.64
C THR A 38 5.17 6.30 8.70
N ALA A 39 5.94 7.37 8.51
CA ALA A 39 7.11 7.71 9.32
C ALA A 39 8.14 6.57 9.42
N GLU A 40 8.33 5.83 8.31
CA GLU A 40 9.23 4.67 8.27
C GLU A 40 10.36 4.87 7.26
N SER A 41 11.49 4.22 7.53
CA SER A 41 12.65 4.26 6.63
C SER A 41 12.36 3.62 5.27
N GLN A 42 12.96 4.18 4.21
CA GLN A 42 12.84 3.63 2.85
C GLN A 42 13.27 2.17 2.70
N PRO A 43 14.34 1.67 3.36
CA PRO A 43 14.68 0.25 3.32
C PRO A 43 13.58 -0.65 3.90
N LYS A 44 12.92 -0.22 4.99
CA LYS A 44 11.81 -0.97 5.59
C LYS A 44 10.60 -1.01 4.65
N ILE A 45 10.20 0.15 4.10
CA ILE A 45 9.11 0.23 3.12
C ILE A 45 9.41 -0.62 1.89
N SER A 46 10.64 -0.57 1.36
CA SER A 46 11.04 -1.38 0.20
C SER A 46 10.92 -2.88 0.47
N ARG A 47 11.26 -3.34 1.68
CA ARG A 47 11.08 -4.74 2.09
C ARG A 47 9.60 -5.12 2.15
N HIS A 48 8.73 -4.26 2.71
CA HIS A 48 7.29 -4.50 2.72
C HIS A 48 6.71 -4.55 1.30
N MET A 49 7.13 -3.65 0.41
CA MET A 49 6.72 -3.63 -0.99
C MET A 49 7.16 -4.87 -1.75
N ALA A 50 8.36 -5.39 -1.49
CA ALA A 50 8.83 -6.62 -2.11
C ALA A 50 7.91 -7.81 -1.78
N LEU A 51 7.50 -7.95 -0.51
CA LEU A 51 6.59 -9.01 -0.07
C LEU A 51 5.19 -8.86 -0.71
N LEU A 52 4.68 -7.62 -0.80
CA LEU A 52 3.38 -7.35 -1.42
C LEU A 52 3.42 -7.59 -2.95
N ARG A 53 4.54 -7.27 -3.62
CA ARG A 53 4.75 -7.53 -5.06
C ARG A 53 4.83 -9.03 -5.35
N GLU A 54 5.57 -9.78 -4.53
CA GLU A 54 5.67 -11.24 -4.67
C GLU A 54 4.31 -11.92 -4.56
N ALA A 55 3.40 -11.36 -3.76
CA ALA A 55 2.03 -11.81 -3.61
C ALA A 55 1.06 -11.23 -4.66
N GLU A 56 1.56 -10.46 -5.63
CA GLU A 56 0.79 -9.75 -6.66
C GLU A 56 -0.30 -8.82 -6.10
N LEU A 57 -0.12 -8.30 -4.87
CA LEU A 57 -1.05 -7.35 -4.25
C LEU A 57 -0.81 -5.91 -4.71
N VAL A 58 0.43 -5.58 -5.05
CA VAL A 58 0.83 -4.26 -5.53
C VAL A 58 1.64 -4.38 -6.82
N ALA A 59 1.58 -3.34 -7.64
CA ALA A 59 2.41 -3.18 -8.83
C ALA A 59 3.24 -1.90 -8.72
N ASP A 60 4.45 -1.93 -9.29
CA ASP A 60 5.33 -0.78 -9.34
C ASP A 60 5.46 -0.21 -10.77
N ARG A 61 5.64 1.12 -10.85
CA ARG A 61 5.95 1.86 -12.08
C ARG A 61 7.13 2.78 -11.78
N ARG A 62 8.12 2.82 -12.68
CA ARG A 62 9.24 3.76 -12.57
C ARG A 62 8.94 5.03 -13.37
N GLU A 63 9.14 6.17 -12.73
CA GLU A 63 9.03 7.49 -13.34
C GLU A 63 10.29 8.30 -13.01
N GLY A 64 11.20 8.40 -13.99
CA GLY A 64 12.53 8.96 -13.78
C GLY A 64 13.32 8.19 -12.72
N LYS A 65 13.62 8.86 -11.60
CA LYS A 65 14.36 8.27 -10.46
C LYS A 65 13.44 7.65 -9.40
N TRP A 66 12.14 7.83 -9.53
CA TRP A 66 11.16 7.47 -8.52
C TRP A 66 10.43 6.18 -8.87
N VAL A 67 9.95 5.50 -7.83
CA VAL A 67 9.14 4.30 -7.95
C VAL A 67 7.79 4.59 -7.33
N HIS A 68 6.75 4.45 -8.13
CA HIS A 68 5.37 4.61 -7.73
C HIS A 68 4.74 3.24 -7.57
N TYR A 69 3.91 3.08 -6.55
CA TYR A 69 3.19 1.86 -6.25
C TYR A 69 1.69 2.10 -6.34
N ARG A 70 0.97 1.08 -6.78
CA ARG A 70 -0.48 1.02 -6.79
C ARG A 70 -0.96 -0.38 -6.43
N LEU A 71 -2.22 -0.53 -6.06
CA LEU A 71 -2.82 -1.86 -5.94
C LEU A 71 -2.78 -2.57 -7.31
N SER A 72 -2.46 -3.86 -7.29
CA SER A 72 -2.35 -4.66 -8.51
C SER A 72 -3.73 -4.86 -9.15
N PRO A 73 -3.90 -4.61 -10.46
CA PRO A 73 -5.12 -4.93 -11.18
C PRO A 73 -5.31 -6.44 -11.38
N HIS A 74 -4.28 -7.24 -11.11
CA HIS A 74 -4.29 -8.70 -11.27
C HIS A 74 -4.61 -9.45 -9.98
N MET A 75 -4.79 -8.73 -8.86
CA MET A 75 -5.18 -9.32 -7.59
C MET A 75 -6.57 -10.01 -7.72
N PRO A 76 -6.77 -11.18 -7.10
CA PRO A 76 -8.09 -11.83 -7.10
C PRO A 76 -9.20 -10.92 -6.56
N ALA A 77 -10.38 -10.94 -7.20
CA ALA A 77 -11.50 -10.08 -6.83
C ALA A 77 -11.93 -10.21 -5.35
N TRP A 78 -11.83 -11.41 -4.77
CA TRP A 78 -12.13 -11.64 -3.36
C TRP A 78 -11.16 -10.89 -2.43
N ALA A 79 -9.88 -10.82 -2.78
CA ALA A 79 -8.87 -10.12 -1.99
C ALA A 79 -9.08 -8.60 -2.10
N ALA A 80 -9.41 -8.10 -3.29
CA ALA A 80 -9.81 -6.71 -3.49
C ALA A 80 -11.02 -6.33 -2.62
N THR A 81 -12.02 -7.21 -2.54
CA THR A 81 -13.23 -7.00 -1.72
C THR A 81 -12.92 -6.92 -0.22
N ILE A 82 -11.99 -7.76 0.25
CA ILE A 82 -11.53 -7.73 1.65
C ILE A 82 -10.78 -6.42 1.94
N ILE A 83 -9.87 -6.02 1.06
CA ILE A 83 -9.14 -4.75 1.19
C ILE A 83 -10.10 -3.57 1.17
N GLU A 84 -11.10 -3.58 0.29
CA GLU A 84 -12.15 -2.56 0.23
C GLU A 84 -12.92 -2.47 1.56
N SER A 85 -13.34 -3.62 2.09
CA SER A 85 -14.08 -3.69 3.36
C SER A 85 -13.24 -3.18 4.53
N ALA A 86 -11.97 -3.55 4.59
CA ALA A 86 -11.03 -3.10 5.62
C ALA A 86 -10.72 -1.60 5.50
N TRP A 87 -10.55 -1.09 4.27
CA TRP A 87 -10.37 0.33 4.02
C TRP A 87 -11.60 1.14 4.47
N ASN A 88 -12.81 0.65 4.17
CA ASN A 88 -14.05 1.32 4.60
C ASN A 88 -14.14 1.50 6.12
N SER A 89 -13.58 0.59 6.93
CA SER A 89 -13.55 0.75 8.40
C SER A 89 -12.55 1.78 8.91
N GLU A 90 -11.54 2.16 8.12
CA GLU A 90 -10.43 3.05 8.52
C GLU A 90 -10.35 4.32 7.66
N ARG A 91 -11.33 4.56 6.78
CA ARG A 91 -11.27 5.61 5.75
C ARG A 91 -10.93 6.99 6.31
N ASP A 92 -11.63 7.43 7.35
CA ASP A 92 -11.41 8.75 7.95
C ASP A 92 -10.00 8.89 8.54
N ASN A 93 -9.45 7.81 9.10
CA ASN A 93 -8.10 7.78 9.65
C ASN A 93 -7.07 7.92 8.54
N ILE A 94 -7.23 7.17 7.45
CA ILE A 94 -6.34 7.18 6.30
C ILE A 94 -6.34 8.54 5.59
N GLN A 95 -7.51 9.15 5.41
CA GLN A 95 -7.64 10.49 4.83
C GLN A 95 -6.93 11.54 5.70
N LYS A 96 -7.07 11.46 7.02
CA LYS A 96 -6.35 12.34 7.95
C LYS A 96 -4.84 12.16 7.82
N LYS A 97 -4.34 10.91 7.80
CA LYS A 97 -2.91 10.62 7.61
C LYS A 97 -2.36 11.22 6.31
N LEU A 98 -3.10 11.08 5.20
CA LEU A 98 -2.70 11.66 3.92
C LEU A 98 -2.72 13.20 3.95
N SER A 99 -3.73 13.81 4.55
CA SER A 99 -3.81 15.28 4.66
C SER A 99 -2.73 15.90 5.56
N ALA A 100 -2.26 15.15 6.56
CA ALA A 100 -1.20 15.59 7.46
C ALA A 100 0.20 15.43 6.84
N ALA A 101 0.36 14.52 5.88
CA ALA A 101 1.61 14.33 5.18
C ALA A 101 1.80 15.42 4.12
N SER A 102 2.97 16.05 4.11
CA SER A 102 3.38 16.88 2.98
C SER A 102 3.73 15.96 1.82
N LEU A 103 2.73 15.60 1.02
CA LEU A 103 2.92 14.80 -0.19
C LEU A 103 3.82 15.59 -1.14
N SER A 104 4.95 14.97 -1.45
CA SER A 104 5.97 15.56 -2.30
C SER A 104 5.56 15.40 -3.75
N SER A 105 5.79 16.42 -4.58
CA SER A 105 5.59 16.33 -6.03
C SER A 105 6.74 15.57 -6.72
N CYS A 106 7.20 14.46 -6.10
CA CYS A 106 8.29 13.64 -6.63
C CYS A 106 8.01 13.23 -8.09
#